data_AF-A0A060C1R0-F1
#
_entry.id   AF-A0A060C1R0-F1
#
_cell.length_a   1.000
_cell.length_b   1.000
_cell.length_c   1.000
_cell.angle_alpha   90.00
_cell.angle_beta   90.00
_cell.angle_gamma   90.00
#
_symmetry.space_group_name_H-M   'P 1'
#
loop_
_entity.id
_entity.type
_entity.pdbx_description
1 polymer ?
#
loop_
_entity_poly.entity_id
_entity_poly.type
_entity_poly.pdbx_seq_one_letter_code
_entity_poly.pdbx_strand_id
1 'polypeptide(L)'
;TGWDNCHICDPDVREFKTTYKGETYYWIMTYLGVDRWDCNHNQIGLAISKNIEGPYIKFEKNPLVAYQDTTKWGVGQSTTIVKDSTTIQLFYHSTTKNGPFCMREIKLNDLDNIVLGEEKKFPS
;
A
#
# COMPACT_ATOMS: atom_id res chain seq x y z
N THR A 1 13.80 -13.56 -2.60
CA THR A 1 12.49 -14.04 -3.11
C THR A 1 11.43 -13.37 -2.29
N GLY A 2 10.30 -12.96 -2.88
CA GLY A 2 9.28 -12.17 -2.20
C GLY A 2 8.28 -11.61 -3.19
N TRP A 3 7.17 -11.08 -2.70
CA TRP A 3 6.04 -10.56 -3.48
C TRP A 3 6.42 -9.36 -4.38
N ASP A 4 7.56 -8.70 -4.13
CA ASP A 4 8.07 -7.52 -4.84
C ASP A 4 9.48 -7.75 -5.43
N ASN A 5 9.82 -8.98 -5.80
CA ASN A 5 11.19 -9.34 -6.20
C ASN A 5 11.53 -9.14 -7.69
N CYS A 6 10.54 -8.94 -8.56
CA CYS A 6 10.76 -8.74 -10.00
C CYS A 6 10.85 -7.25 -10.36
N HIS A 7 9.89 -6.46 -9.90
CA HIS A 7 9.77 -5.05 -10.23
C HIS A 7 9.12 -4.28 -9.07
N ILE A 8 9.61 -3.07 -8.80
CA ILE A 8 9.11 -2.16 -7.76
C ILE A 8 9.00 -0.77 -8.38
N CYS A 9 7.82 -0.15 -8.33
CA CYS A 9 7.56 1.16 -8.94
C CYS A 9 6.44 1.94 -8.23
N ASP A 10 6.09 3.08 -8.81
CA ASP A 10 4.96 3.95 -8.41
C ASP A 10 4.92 4.31 -6.91
N PRO A 11 6.01 4.90 -6.36
CA PRO A 11 6.01 5.34 -4.98
C PRO A 11 5.07 6.54 -4.78
N ASP A 12 4.28 6.50 -3.72
CA ASP A 12 3.52 7.64 -3.21
C ASP A 12 3.91 7.89 -1.75
N VAL A 13 4.46 9.07 -1.47
CA VAL A 13 4.99 9.46 -0.16
C VAL A 13 4.05 10.45 0.51
N ARG A 14 3.77 10.26 1.80
CA ARG A 14 3.00 11.19 2.65
C ARG A 14 3.62 11.36 4.02
N GLU A 15 3.52 12.57 4.55
CA GLU A 15 3.69 12.79 5.97
C GLU A 15 2.49 12.18 6.70
N PHE A 16 2.75 11.18 7.55
CA PHE A 16 1.73 10.48 8.32
C PHE A 16 2.38 9.81 9.53
N LYS A 17 1.93 10.18 10.73
CA LYS A 17 2.47 9.62 11.97
C LYS A 17 1.95 8.21 12.19
N THR A 18 2.86 7.25 12.33
CA THR A 18 2.52 5.85 12.65
C THR A 18 3.51 5.27 13.67
N THR A 19 3.04 4.32 14.47
CA THR A 19 3.87 3.53 15.38
C THR A 19 4.09 2.13 14.84
N TYR A 20 5.29 1.60 15.00
CA TYR A 20 5.60 0.21 14.69
C TYR A 20 6.70 -0.31 15.62
N LYS A 21 6.46 -1.46 16.27
CA LYS A 21 7.44 -2.09 17.19
C LYS A 21 7.99 -1.14 18.27
N GLY A 22 7.13 -0.25 18.80
CA GLY A 22 7.48 0.72 19.84
C GLY A 22 8.16 2.01 19.34
N GLU A 23 8.44 2.12 18.05
CA GLU A 23 9.03 3.32 17.45
C GLU A 23 7.98 4.17 16.72
N THR A 24 8.22 5.49 16.66
CA THR A 24 7.39 6.42 15.87
C THR A 24 8.08 6.77 14.56
N TYR A 25 7.29 6.76 13.48
CA TYR A 25 7.66 7.15 12.14
C TYR A 25 6.73 8.28 11.67
N TYR A 26 7.23 9.15 10.79
CA TYR A 26 6.52 10.37 10.37
C TYR A 26 6.18 10.35 8.88
N TRP A 27 6.72 9.40 8.14
CA TRP A 27 6.56 9.30 6.70
C TRP A 27 6.19 7.88 6.33
N ILE A 28 5.20 7.75 5.45
CA ILE A 28 4.81 6.50 4.81
C ILE A 28 5.08 6.59 3.32
N MET A 29 5.36 5.45 2.71
CA MET A 29 5.44 5.27 1.26
C MET A 29 4.63 4.04 0.87
N THR A 30 3.58 4.22 0.09
CA THR A 30 2.96 3.09 -0.63
C THR A 30 3.66 2.90 -1.96
N TYR A 31 3.81 1.66 -2.42
CA TYR A 31 4.49 1.36 -3.67
C TYR A 31 3.90 0.10 -4.32
N LEU A 32 4.06 -0.03 -5.63
CA LEU A 32 3.71 -1.25 -6.37
C LEU A 32 4.89 -2.22 -6.35
N GLY A 33 4.62 -3.48 -6.05
CA GLY A 33 5.57 -4.59 -6.22
C GLY A 33 4.96 -5.73 -7.02
N VAL A 34 5.81 -6.40 -7.79
CA VAL A 34 5.44 -7.58 -8.59
C VAL A 34 6.43 -8.71 -8.35
N ASP A 35 5.93 -9.95 -8.38
CA ASP A 35 6.73 -11.18 -8.25
C ASP A 35 6.76 -12.03 -9.52
N ARG A 36 6.22 -11.48 -10.63
CA ARG A 36 6.23 -12.13 -11.94
C ARG A 36 6.70 -11.22 -13.06
N TRP A 37 7.46 -11.81 -13.98
CA TRP A 37 7.99 -11.13 -15.16
C TRP A 37 6.96 -10.87 -16.26
N ASP A 38 5.77 -11.49 -16.18
CA ASP A 38 4.64 -11.25 -17.08
C ASP A 38 3.77 -10.05 -16.65
N CYS A 39 4.22 -9.31 -15.63
CA CYS A 39 3.54 -8.16 -15.02
C CYS A 39 2.16 -8.50 -14.40
N ASN A 40 1.84 -9.78 -14.20
CA ASN A 40 0.68 -10.19 -13.41
C ASN A 40 1.00 -10.18 -11.92
N HIS A 41 -0.04 -10.25 -11.09
CA HIS A 41 0.08 -10.36 -9.64
C HIS A 41 0.72 -9.13 -8.97
N ASN A 42 0.43 -7.93 -9.50
CA ASN A 42 0.79 -6.67 -8.85
C ASN A 42 0.07 -6.55 -7.51
N GLN A 43 0.81 -6.05 -6.53
CA GLN A 43 0.38 -5.85 -5.15
C GLN A 43 0.90 -4.51 -4.63
N ILE A 44 0.28 -3.99 -3.57
CA ILE A 44 0.67 -2.70 -2.97
C ILE A 44 1.40 -2.97 -1.66
N GLY A 45 2.62 -2.46 -1.54
CA GLY A 45 3.42 -2.49 -0.32
C GLY A 45 3.41 -1.17 0.44
N LEU A 46 3.97 -1.23 1.64
CA LEU A 46 4.19 -0.11 2.54
C LEU A 46 5.66 -0.06 2.98
N ALA A 47 6.22 1.14 3.04
CA ALA A 47 7.46 1.42 3.74
C ALA A 47 7.30 2.66 4.62
N ILE A 48 8.10 2.77 5.68
CA ILE A 48 8.03 3.84 6.67
C ILE A 48 9.40 4.48 6.90
N SER A 49 9.41 5.77 7.27
CA SER A 49 10.64 6.51 7.57
C SER A 49 10.42 7.55 8.67
N LYS A 50 11.51 7.87 9.38
CA LYS A 50 11.56 9.00 10.31
C LYS A 50 11.76 10.35 9.59
N ASN A 51 12.34 10.32 8.38
CA ASN A 51 12.62 11.52 7.56
C ASN A 51 12.07 11.35 6.14
N ILE A 52 11.67 12.45 5.49
CA ILE A 52 11.16 12.43 4.11
C ILE A 52 12.17 11.83 3.10
N GLU A 53 13.47 12.07 3.32
CA GLU A 53 14.58 11.58 2.48
C GLU A 53 14.91 10.10 2.72
N GLY A 54 14.30 9.48 3.75
CA GLY A 54 14.61 8.11 4.17
C GLY A 54 15.67 8.01 5.28
N PRO A 55 16.27 6.83 5.47
CA PRO A 55 15.98 5.59 4.75
C PRO A 55 14.55 5.09 5.01
N TYR A 56 13.90 4.59 3.96
CA TYR A 56 12.59 3.92 4.07
C TYR A 56 12.79 2.43 4.39
N ILE A 57 12.08 1.97 5.41
CA ILE A 57 12.11 0.58 5.87
C ILE A 57 10.83 -0.10 5.38
N LYS A 58 10.96 -1.17 4.61
CA LYS A 58 9.81 -1.97 4.16
C LYS A 58 9.07 -2.54 5.37
N PHE A 59 7.75 -2.47 5.34
CA PHE A 59 6.92 -3.12 6.33
C PHE A 59 7.02 -4.65 6.21
N GLU A 60 7.35 -5.33 7.31
CA GLU A 60 7.68 -6.76 7.28
C GLU A 60 6.46 -7.65 6.97
N LYS A 61 5.23 -7.19 7.27
CA LYS A 61 4.00 -7.91 6.96
C LYS A 61 3.43 -7.53 5.58
N ASN A 62 4.22 -6.89 4.73
CA ASN A 62 3.83 -6.62 3.35
C ASN A 62 3.44 -7.93 2.61
N PRO A 63 2.57 -7.83 1.58
CA PRO A 63 2.00 -6.60 1.01
C PRO A 63 0.87 -5.99 1.88
N LEU A 64 0.71 -4.67 1.81
CA LEU A 64 -0.39 -3.93 2.46
C LEU A 64 -1.74 -4.26 1.80
N VAL A 65 -1.77 -4.32 0.47
CA VAL A 65 -2.91 -4.83 -0.31
C VAL A 65 -2.43 -6.00 -1.15
N ALA A 66 -2.74 -7.20 -0.68
CA ALA A 66 -2.45 -8.45 -1.39
C ALA A 66 -3.42 -8.70 -2.54
N TYR A 67 -3.01 -9.51 -3.50
CA TYR A 67 -3.85 -10.01 -4.58
C TYR A 67 -3.68 -11.52 -4.70
N GLN A 68 -4.75 -12.28 -4.89
CA GLN A 68 -4.69 -13.75 -4.86
C GLN A 68 -4.59 -14.38 -6.26
N ASP A 69 -5.16 -13.73 -7.27
CA ASP A 69 -5.22 -14.29 -8.62
C ASP A 69 -3.95 -13.92 -9.41
N THR A 70 -3.07 -14.91 -9.56
CA THR A 70 -1.79 -14.74 -10.25
C THR A 70 -1.90 -14.65 -11.77
N THR A 71 -3.10 -14.79 -12.34
CA THR A 71 -3.34 -14.75 -13.80
C THR A 71 -3.81 -13.39 -14.29
N LYS A 72 -4.07 -12.46 -13.37
CA LYS A 72 -4.50 -11.10 -13.65
C LYS A 72 -3.43 -10.10 -13.28
N TRP A 73 -3.58 -8.90 -13.83
CA TRP A 73 -2.68 -7.79 -13.54
C TRP A 73 -2.60 -7.49 -12.03
N GLY A 74 -3.69 -7.57 -11.27
CA GLY A 74 -3.67 -7.41 -9.81
C GLY A 74 -4.17 -6.05 -9.34
N VAL A 75 -3.47 -5.47 -8.36
CA VAL A 75 -3.73 -4.15 -7.77
C VAL A 75 -2.45 -3.33 -7.73
N GLY A 76 -2.54 -2.00 -7.88
CA GLY A 76 -1.34 -1.19 -7.92
C GLY A 76 -1.57 0.27 -8.30
N GLN A 77 -0.48 0.98 -8.61
CA GLN A 77 -0.49 2.37 -9.05
C GLN A 77 -1.27 3.26 -8.10
N SER A 78 -0.95 3.14 -6.81
CA SER A 78 -1.74 3.75 -5.74
C SER A 78 -1.39 5.21 -5.50
N THR A 79 -2.35 5.95 -4.98
CA THR A 79 -2.14 7.25 -4.34
C THR A 79 -2.90 7.32 -3.03
N THR A 80 -2.40 8.08 -2.07
CA THR A 80 -2.97 8.20 -0.72
C THR A 80 -3.39 9.63 -0.39
N ILE A 81 -4.44 9.75 0.42
CA ILE A 81 -4.87 10.98 1.09
C ILE A 81 -4.86 10.72 2.59
N VAL A 82 -4.24 11.61 3.37
CA VAL A 82 -4.34 11.59 4.84
C VAL A 82 -5.70 12.16 5.22
N LYS A 83 -6.56 11.32 5.80
CA LYS A 83 -7.93 11.72 6.18
C LYS A 83 -7.95 12.35 7.57
N ASP A 84 -7.23 11.74 8.49
CA ASP A 84 -7.08 12.19 9.88
C ASP A 84 -5.80 11.59 10.48
N SER A 85 -5.58 11.76 11.79
CA SER A 85 -4.38 11.27 12.49
C SER A 85 -4.29 9.74 12.59
N THR A 86 -5.35 9.02 12.23
CA THR A 86 -5.45 7.56 12.31
C THR A 86 -5.54 6.88 10.96
N THR A 87 -6.12 7.57 9.98
CA THR A 87 -6.64 6.95 8.77
C THR A 87 -6.09 7.60 7.51
N ILE A 88 -5.68 6.76 6.56
CA ILE A 88 -5.46 7.15 5.18
C ILE A 88 -6.60 6.63 4.29
N GLN A 89 -6.87 7.34 3.20
CA GLN A 89 -7.64 6.83 2.07
C GLN A 89 -6.67 6.44 0.96
N LEU A 90 -6.68 5.16 0.57
CA LEU A 90 -5.86 4.61 -0.51
C LEU A 90 -6.72 4.47 -1.75
N PHE A 91 -6.32 5.12 -2.85
CA PHE A 91 -6.92 4.98 -4.18
C PHE A 91 -5.96 4.20 -5.08
N TYR A 92 -6.47 3.28 -5.89
CA TYR A 92 -5.61 2.40 -6.69
C TYR A 92 -6.35 1.74 -7.84
N HIS A 93 -5.57 1.29 -8.84
CA HIS A 93 -6.08 0.42 -9.90
C HIS A 93 -6.35 -0.98 -9.35
N SER A 94 -7.48 -1.58 -9.73
CA SER A 94 -7.85 -2.92 -9.30
C SER A 94 -8.50 -3.71 -10.41
N THR A 95 -8.12 -4.98 -10.53
CA THR A 95 -8.75 -5.96 -11.43
C THR A 95 -9.80 -6.84 -10.72
N THR A 96 -10.24 -6.45 -9.52
CA THR A 96 -11.39 -7.05 -8.85
C THR A 96 -12.72 -6.55 -9.45
N LYS A 97 -13.85 -7.01 -8.91
CA LYS A 97 -15.19 -6.50 -9.27
C LYS A 97 -15.42 -5.01 -9.01
N ASN A 98 -14.60 -4.39 -8.14
CA ASN A 98 -14.71 -2.98 -7.77
C ASN A 98 -13.85 -2.07 -8.66
N GLY A 99 -13.07 -2.64 -9.57
CA GLY A 99 -12.24 -1.92 -10.52
C GLY A 99 -13.03 -1.13 -11.59
N PRO A 100 -12.32 -0.47 -12.51
CA PRO A 100 -10.85 -0.41 -12.61
C PRO A 100 -10.20 0.56 -11.62
N PHE A 101 -10.99 1.42 -10.97
CA PHE A 101 -10.52 2.39 -9.98
C PHE A 101 -11.35 2.25 -8.70
N CYS A 102 -10.66 2.03 -7.59
CA CYS A 102 -11.30 1.74 -6.31
C CYS A 102 -10.55 2.41 -5.16
N MET A 103 -11.13 2.32 -3.97
CA MET A 103 -10.56 2.90 -2.75
C MET A 103 -10.70 1.97 -1.54
N ARG A 104 -9.80 2.14 -0.57
CA ARG A 104 -9.92 1.60 0.80
C ARG A 104 -9.63 2.69 1.82
N GLU A 105 -10.35 2.69 2.94
CA GLU A 105 -9.91 3.44 4.14
C GLU A 105 -9.06 2.51 4.99
N ILE A 106 -7.90 2.97 5.45
CA ILE A 106 -6.95 2.14 6.19
C ILE A 106 -6.56 2.88 7.47
N LYS A 107 -6.88 2.28 8.63
CA LYS A 107 -6.33 2.76 9.91
C LYS A 107 -4.89 2.30 9.98
N LEU A 108 -3.97 3.27 9.96
CA LEU A 108 -2.55 3.04 9.76
C LEU A 108 -1.67 3.69 10.83
N ASN A 109 -2.24 4.31 11.86
CA ASN A 109 -1.46 4.93 12.95
C ASN A 109 -0.71 3.93 13.84
N ASP A 110 -1.05 2.64 13.75
CA ASP A 110 -0.37 1.57 14.46
C ASP A 110 -0.22 0.36 13.53
N LEU A 111 1.00 0.11 13.05
CA LEU A 111 1.29 -0.96 12.10
C LEU A 111 1.23 -2.36 12.73
N ASP A 112 1.22 -2.45 14.05
CA ASP A 112 0.94 -3.71 14.73
C ASP A 112 -0.56 -4.07 14.68
N ASN A 113 -1.44 -3.09 14.48
CA ASN A 113 -2.90 -3.21 14.51
C ASN A 113 -3.60 -2.53 13.31
N ILE A 114 -3.09 -2.78 12.09
CA ILE A 114 -3.68 -2.21 10.86
C ILE A 114 -5.13 -2.68 10.69
N VAL A 115 -6.03 -1.75 10.36
CA VAL A 115 -7.40 -2.07 9.93
C VAL A 115 -7.55 -1.73 8.46
N LEU A 116 -7.55 -2.76 7.62
CA LEU A 116 -7.80 -2.64 6.18
C LEU A 116 -9.31 -2.61 5.93
N GLY A 117 -9.85 -1.44 5.60
CA GLY A 117 -11.25 -1.29 5.23
C GLY A 117 -11.61 -2.03 3.94
N GLU A 118 -12.91 -2.24 3.73
CA GLU A 118 -13.44 -2.85 2.51
C GLU A 118 -13.02 -2.07 1.25
N GLU A 119 -12.76 -2.79 0.16
CA GLU A 119 -12.58 -2.18 -1.15
C GLU A 119 -13.92 -1.68 -1.66
N LYS A 120 -13.98 -0.39 -1.95
CA LYS A 120 -15.16 0.27 -2.49
C LYS A 120 -14.87 0.71 -3.92
N LYS A 121 -15.80 0.43 -4.82
CA LYS A 121 -15.79 1.02 -6.16
C LYS A 121 -15.88 2.53 -6.02
N PHE A 122 -14.99 3.26 -6.69
CA PHE A 122 -15.10 4.72 -6.71
C PHE A 122 -16.25 5.11 -7.64
N PRO A 123 -17.14 6.06 -7.25
CA PRO A 123 -18.22 6.50 -8.12
C PRO A 123 -17.66 7.06 -9.42
N SER A 124 -18.19 6.58 -10.54
CA SER A 124 -17.96 7.12 -11.88
C SER A 124 -18.80 8.37 -12.10
#